data_AF-A0A5E7FQX0-F1
#
_entry.id   AF-A0A5E7FQX0-F1
#
_cell.length_a   1.000
_cell.length_b   1.000
_cell.length_c   1.000
_cell.angle_alpha   90.00
_cell.angle_beta   90.00
_cell.angle_gamma   90.00
#
_symmetry.space_group_name_H-M   'P 1'
#
loop_
_entity.id
_entity.type
_entity.pdbx_description
1 polymer ?
#
loop_
_entity_poly.entity_id
_entity_poly.type
_entity_poly.pdbx_seq_one_letter_code
_entity_poly.pdbx_strand_id
1 'polypeptide(L)'
;MLSDSSPSGLRLLVNGNPSVVAGCAIELTWPHDKSMAEHCIWPRHYSTSVIVGWEGTDLGGFTKWDMQLETVSAWVVREILLEHAARAQQIQLLEQHLEQHLEQHLEQLEVA
;
A
#
# COMPACT_ATOMS: atom_id res chain seq x y z
N MET A 1 8.22 8.02 -16.98
CA MET A 1 7.51 6.97 -16.22
C MET A 1 7.49 7.39 -14.76
N LEU A 2 6.31 7.59 -14.17
CA LEU A 2 6.16 7.82 -12.72
C LEU A 2 6.20 6.44 -12.05
N SER A 3 7.40 5.96 -11.71
CA SER A 3 7.55 4.79 -10.85
C SER A 3 7.35 5.23 -9.40
N ASP A 4 6.40 4.61 -8.71
CA ASP A 4 6.19 4.82 -7.27
C ASP A 4 6.95 3.74 -6.50
N SER A 5 7.94 4.17 -5.72
CA SER A 5 8.74 3.30 -4.83
C SER A 5 8.29 3.42 -3.37
N SER A 6 7.13 4.03 -3.11
CA SER A 6 6.54 4.17 -1.77
C SER A 6 6.17 2.81 -1.18
N PRO A 7 6.57 2.51 0.07
CA PRO A 7 6.05 1.36 0.80
C PRO A 7 4.54 1.41 1.00
N SER A 8 3.96 2.62 1.01
CA SER A 8 2.51 2.81 1.14
C SER A 8 1.81 2.95 -0.22
N GLY A 9 2.48 2.80 -1.37
CA GLY A 9 1.89 2.93 -2.70
C GLY A 9 1.10 4.23 -2.98
N LEU A 10 1.31 5.25 -2.14
CA LEU A 10 0.58 6.53 -2.19
C LEU A 10 1.59 7.65 -2.43
N ARG A 11 1.39 8.36 -3.54
CA ARG A 11 2.17 9.55 -3.87
C ARG A 11 1.26 10.75 -3.97
N LEU A 12 1.41 11.69 -3.04
CA LEU A 12 0.66 12.94 -3.08
C LEU A 12 1.34 13.89 -4.07
N LEU A 13 0.55 14.47 -4.96
CA LEU A 13 1.01 15.53 -5.87
C LEU A 13 0.69 16.88 -5.23
N VAL A 14 1.70 17.76 -5.12
CA VAL A 14 1.49 19.17 -4.72
C VAL A 14 1.72 20.01 -5.97
N ASN A 15 0.69 20.72 -6.42
CA ASN A 15 0.71 21.53 -7.66
C ASN A 15 1.14 20.74 -8.92
N GLY A 16 0.70 19.48 -9.04
CA GLY A 16 1.03 18.62 -10.18
C GLY A 16 2.46 18.05 -10.18
N ASN A 17 3.29 18.46 -9.22
CA ASN A 17 4.61 17.88 -9.02
C ASN A 17 4.54 16.80 -7.93
N PRO A 18 5.24 15.66 -8.11
CA PRO A 18 5.30 14.63 -7.09
C PRO A 18 5.97 15.15 -5.82
N SER A 19 5.23 15.11 -4.71
CA SER A 19 5.73 15.45 -3.36
C SER A 19 6.47 14.27 -2.72
N VAL A 20 6.90 14.47 -1.48
CA VAL A 20 7.57 13.48 -0.62
C VAL A 20 6.80 12.16 -0.62
N VAL A 21 7.54 11.06 -0.75
CA VAL A 21 7.04 9.69 -0.72
C VAL A 21 6.40 9.43 0.65
N ALA A 22 5.10 9.14 0.69
CA ALA A 22 4.46 8.74 1.93
C ALA A 22 5.06 7.41 2.41
N GLY A 23 5.42 7.30 3.69
CA GLY A 23 5.89 6.04 4.28
C GLY A 23 7.39 5.73 4.19
N CYS A 24 8.28 6.70 3.90
CA CYS A 24 9.72 6.51 4.06
C CYS A 24 10.21 6.92 5.47
N ALA A 25 11.30 6.30 5.96
CA ALA A 25 11.95 6.69 7.23
C ALA A 25 12.49 8.13 7.24
N ILE A 26 12.64 8.75 6.07
CA ILE A 26 12.93 10.18 5.88
C ILE A 26 11.59 10.93 5.69
N GLU A 27 10.60 10.67 6.54
CA GLU A 27 9.51 11.63 6.76
C GLU A 27 10.12 12.85 7.47
N LEU A 28 10.88 13.65 6.72
CA LEU A 28 11.01 15.07 6.97
C LEU A 28 9.62 15.65 6.74
N THR A 29 8.82 15.50 7.80
CA THR A 29 7.94 16.53 8.33
C THR A 29 7.25 17.34 7.23
N TRP A 30 6.04 16.90 6.88
CA TRP A 30 5.00 17.86 6.49
C TRP A 30 5.16 19.10 7.37
N PRO A 31 5.28 20.31 6.79
CA PRO A 31 5.78 21.44 7.54
C PRO A 31 4.92 21.62 8.79
N HIS A 32 5.53 21.36 9.95
CA HIS A 32 4.85 21.43 11.25
C HIS A 32 4.44 22.86 11.62
N ASP A 33 4.92 23.84 10.86
CA ASP A 33 4.62 25.24 11.08
C ASP A 33 3.23 25.60 10.56
N LYS A 34 2.44 26.22 11.45
CA LYS A 34 1.09 26.72 11.19
C LYS A 34 1.04 27.69 10.02
N SER A 35 2.16 28.38 9.70
CA SER A 35 2.27 29.29 8.56
C SER A 35 2.15 28.60 7.19
N MET A 36 2.57 27.33 7.09
CA MET A 36 2.44 26.53 5.87
C MET A 36 1.15 25.73 5.83
N ALA A 37 0.43 25.59 6.95
CA ALA A 37 -0.83 24.84 7.03
C ALA A 37 -1.97 25.47 6.19
N GLU A 38 -1.95 26.79 5.95
CA GLU A 38 -2.90 27.46 5.06
C GLU A 38 -2.68 27.08 3.58
N HIS A 39 -1.46 26.67 3.21
CA HIS A 39 -1.08 26.29 1.85
C HIS A 39 -0.83 24.78 1.68
N CYS A 40 -0.64 24.04 2.78
CA CYS A 40 -0.38 22.62 2.81
C CYS A 40 -1.60 21.88 3.35
N ILE A 41 -2.38 21.32 2.44
CA ILE A 41 -3.52 20.46 2.76
C ILE A 41 -2.97 19.16 3.38
N TRP A 42 -3.31 18.91 4.64
CA TRP A 42 -2.83 17.75 5.38
C TRP A 42 -3.36 16.44 4.76
N PRO A 43 -2.52 15.40 4.55
CA PRO A 43 -2.95 14.08 4.05
C PRO A 43 -4.14 13.49 4.81
N ARG A 44 -4.20 13.73 6.12
CA ARG A 44 -5.31 13.30 7.00
C ARG A 44 -6.66 13.88 6.62
N HIS A 45 -6.69 15.00 5.91
CA HIS A 45 -7.91 15.69 5.50
C HIS A 45 -8.34 15.35 4.07
N TYR A 46 -7.55 14.55 3.34
CA TYR A 46 -7.97 14.03 2.05
C TYR A 46 -8.79 12.77 2.22
N SER A 47 -9.89 12.71 1.47
CA SER A 47 -10.65 11.49 1.28
C SER A 47 -10.32 10.88 -0.08
N THR A 48 -10.29 9.56 -0.13
CA THR A 48 -10.09 8.78 -1.34
C THR A 48 -11.22 7.77 -1.46
N SER A 49 -11.67 7.53 -2.69
CA SER A 49 -12.61 6.46 -2.98
C SER A 49 -11.83 5.18 -3.23
N VAL A 50 -12.12 4.15 -2.44
CA VAL A 50 -11.50 2.82 -2.56
C VAL A 50 -12.55 1.79 -2.96
N ILE A 51 -12.13 0.82 -3.75
CA ILE A 51 -12.97 -0.31 -4.14
C ILE A 51 -12.92 -1.33 -3.01
N VAL A 52 -14.08 -1.61 -2.41
CA VAL A 52 -14.19 -2.60 -1.31
C VAL A 52 -14.85 -3.89 -1.75
N GLY A 53 -15.51 -3.89 -2.91
CA GLY A 53 -16.22 -5.06 -3.41
C GLY A 53 -16.84 -4.85 -4.77
N TRP A 54 -17.56 -5.89 -5.20
CA TRP A 54 -18.32 -5.92 -6.43
C TRP A 54 -19.69 -6.53 -6.13
N GLU A 55 -20.75 -5.88 -6.56
CA GLU A 55 -22.13 -6.35 -6.40
C GLU A 55 -22.65 -6.84 -7.74
N GLY A 56 -23.11 -8.09 -7.77
CA GLY A 56 -23.65 -8.72 -8.96
C GLY A 56 -25.16 -8.62 -9.00
N THR A 57 -25.71 -7.98 -10.04
CA THR A 57 -27.14 -8.05 -10.36
C THR A 57 -27.36 -9.02 -11.52
N ASP A 58 -28.11 -10.09 -11.29
CA ASP A 58 -28.53 -11.00 -12.36
C ASP A 58 -29.62 -10.34 -13.21
N LEU A 59 -29.38 -10.29 -14.52
CA LEU A 59 -30.28 -9.72 -15.52
C LEU A 59 -30.91 -10.79 -16.42
N GLY A 60 -31.01 -12.04 -15.92
CA GLY A 60 -31.66 -13.14 -16.63
C GLY A 60 -30.77 -13.75 -17.71
N GLY A 61 -29.54 -14.12 -17.33
CA GLY A 61 -28.56 -14.77 -18.21
C GLY A 61 -27.23 -14.04 -18.33
N PHE A 62 -27.12 -12.84 -17.77
CA PHE A 62 -25.88 -12.07 -17.67
C PHE A 62 -25.83 -11.38 -16.29
N THR A 63 -24.68 -11.40 -15.63
CA THR A 63 -24.49 -10.67 -14.37
C THR A 63 -23.84 -9.33 -14.65
N LYS A 64 -24.52 -8.24 -14.28
CA LYS A 64 -23.93 -6.92 -14.23
C LYS A 64 -23.18 -6.77 -12.90
N TRP A 65 -21.89 -6.47 -12.98
CA TRP A 65 -21.07 -6.19 -11.80
C TRP A 65 -20.95 -4.69 -11.59
N ASP A 66 -21.46 -4.21 -10.47
CA ASP A 66 -21.31 -2.83 -10.02
C ASP A 66 -20.24 -2.76 -8.95
N MET A 67 -19.34 -1.78 -9.10
CA MET A 67 -18.23 -1.59 -8.17
C MET A 67 -18.73 -0.93 -6.88
N GLN A 68 -18.43 -1.53 -5.74
CA GLN A 68 -18.72 -0.95 -4.44
C GLN A 68 -17.55 -0.07 -4.01
N LEU A 69 -17.83 1.23 -3.90
CA LEU A 69 -16.88 2.24 -3.49
C LEU A 69 -17.16 2.71 -2.07
N GLU A 70 -16.12 2.80 -1.27
CA GLU A 70 -16.14 3.51 0.01
C GLU A 70 -15.26 4.75 -0.03
N THR A 71 -15.73 5.82 0.58
CA THR A 71 -14.93 7.03 0.75
C THR A 71 -14.28 7.00 2.11
N VAL A 72 -12.96 6.85 2.14
CA VAL A 72 -12.16 6.73 3.35
C VAL A 72 -11.09 7.81 3.38
N SER A 73 -10.55 8.13 4.56
CA SER A 73 -9.42 9.06 4.62
C SER A 73 -8.18 8.44 3.96
N ALA A 74 -7.40 9.25 3.23
CA ALA A 74 -6.14 8.82 2.64
C ALA A 74 -5.14 8.33 3.70
N TRP A 75 -5.27 8.81 4.93
CA TRP A 75 -4.49 8.31 6.07
C TRP A 75 -4.81 6.85 6.41
N VAL A 76 -6.08 6.47 6.43
CA VAL A 76 -6.48 5.07 6.69
C VAL A 76 -5.90 4.14 5.62
N VAL A 77 -5.97 4.55 4.35
CA VAL A 77 -5.39 3.78 3.23
C VAL A 77 -3.87 3.64 3.38
N ARG A 78 -3.17 4.72 3.77
CA ARG A 78 -1.73 4.68 4.05
C ARG A 78 -1.38 3.63 5.11
N GLU A 79 -2.08 3.63 6.25
CA GLU A 79 -1.80 2.69 7.34
C GLU A 79 -2.00 1.25 6.90
N ILE A 80 -3.09 0.97 6.17
CA ILE A 80 -3.37 -0.36 5.62
C ILE A 80 -2.24 -0.80 4.67
N LEU A 81 -1.83 0.07 3.74
CA LEU A 81 -0.79 -0.27 2.77
C LEU A 81 0.57 -0.51 3.44
N LEU A 82 0.90 0.24 4.49
CA LEU A 82 2.11 0.01 5.29
C LEU A 82 2.06 -1.32 6.05
N GLU A 83 0.92 -1.67 6.66
CA GLU A 83 0.75 -2.97 7.31
C GLU A 83 0.92 -4.12 6.32
N HIS A 84 0.31 -3.99 5.13
CA HIS A 84 0.46 -4.97 4.06
C HIS A 84 1.89 -5.10 3.56
N ALA A 85 2.61 -3.99 3.37
CA ALA A 85 4.01 -4.01 2.95
C ALA A 85 4.90 -4.70 3.99
N ALA A 86 4.71 -4.42 5.28
CA ALA A 86 5.43 -5.09 6.36
C ALA A 86 5.13 -6.60 6.39
N ARG A 87 3.86 -6.99 6.21
CA ARG A 87 3.46 -8.39 6.14
C ARG A 87 4.07 -9.10 4.94
N ALA A 88 4.10 -8.46 3.76
CA ALA A 88 4.70 -9.02 2.56
C ALA A 88 6.21 -9.26 2.75
N GLN A 89 6.92 -8.33 3.37
CA GLN A 89 8.33 -8.52 3.73
C GLN A 89 8.53 -9.71 4.68
N GLN A 90 7.64 -9.86 5.67
CA GLN A 90 7.71 -10.99 6.60
C GLN A 90 7.48 -12.34 5.90
N ILE A 91 6.51 -12.41 4.99
CA ILE A 91 6.25 -13.63 4.19
C ILE A 91 7.48 -13.97 3.36
N GLN A 92 8.06 -12.98 2.67
CA GLN A 92 9.25 -13.17 1.85
C GLN A 92 10.44 -13.73 2.65
N LEU A 93 10.67 -13.22 3.86
CA LEU A 93 11.72 -13.74 4.75
C LEU A 93 11.45 -15.18 5.19
N LEU A 94 10.18 -15.53 5.43
CA LEU A 94 9.79 -16.90 5.79
C LEU A 94 9.97 -17.86 4.62
N GLU A 95 9.58 -17.46 3.41
CA GLU A 95 9.78 -18.24 2.18
C GLU A 95 11.26 -18.53 1.95
N GLN A 96 12.12 -17.51 2.07
CA GLN A 96 13.58 -17.67 1.96
C GLN A 96 14.14 -18.64 2.99
N HIS A 97 13.67 -18.58 4.24
CA HIS A 97 14.14 -19.50 5.28
C HIS A 97 13.68 -20.94 5.00
N LEU A 98 12.45 -21.15 4.53
CA LEU A 98 11.95 -22.47 4.17
C LEU A 98 12.74 -23.08 3.01
N GLU A 99 13.08 -22.29 1.98
CA GLU A 99 13.92 -22.72 0.86
C GLU A 99 15.29 -23.18 1.34
N GLN A 100 15.97 -22.36 2.15
CA GLN A 100 17.28 -22.69 2.72
C GLN A 100 17.25 -23.96 3.57
N HIS A 101 16.21 -24.15 4.38
CA HIS A 101 16.07 -25.34 5.21
C HIS A 101 15.82 -26.60 4.36
N LEU A 102 15.05 -26.48 3.27
CA LEU A 102 14.82 -27.58 2.33
C LEU A 102 16.11 -27.98 1.63
N GLU A 103 16.90 -27.01 1.15
CA GLU A 103 18.20 -27.25 0.51
C GLU A 103 19.16 -27.96 1.47
N GLN A 104 19.29 -27.48 2.71
CA GLN A 104 20.14 -28.12 3.71
C GLN A 104 19.73 -29.57 4.02
N HIS A 105 18.43 -29.85 4.07
CA HIS A 105 17.93 -31.19 4.35
C HIS A 105 18.14 -32.15 3.16
N LEU A 106 18.06 -31.64 1.93
CA LEU A 106 18.37 -32.40 0.73
C LEU A 106 19.87 -32.73 0.64
N GLU A 107 20.75 -31.76 0.95
CA GLU A 107 22.19 -31.99 1.01
C GLU A 107 22.57 -33.04 2.06
N GLN A 108 21.89 -33.07 3.21
CA GLN A 108 22.11 -34.10 4.24
C GLN A 108 21.70 -35.51 3.80
N LEU A 109 20.67 -35.63 2.95
CA LEU A 109 20.20 -36.91 2.42
C LEU A 109 21.07 -37.43 1.27
N GLU A 110 21.73 -36.55 0.51
CA GLU A 110 22.66 -36.96 -0.56
C GLU A 110 24.01 -37.45 -0.03
N VAL A 111 24.37 -37.06 1.20
CA VAL A 111 25.65 -37.42 1.85
C VAL A 111 25.53 -38.70 2.70
N ALA A 112 24.33 -39.21 2.94
CA ALA A 112 24.04 -40.42 3.73
C ALA A 112 23.89 -41.68 2.86
#